data_AF-E1X4D7-F1
#
_entry.id   AF-E1X4D7-F1
#
_cell.length_a   1.000
_cell.length_b   1.000
_cell.length_c   1.000
_cell.angle_alpha   90.00
_cell.angle_beta   90.00
_cell.angle_gamma   90.00
#
_symmetry.space_group_name_H-M   'P 1'
#
loop_
_entity.id
_entity.type
_entity.pdbx_description
1 polymer ?
#
loop_
_entity_poly.entity_id
_entity_poly.type
_entity_poly.pdbx_seq_one_letter_code
_entity_poly.pdbx_strand_id
1 'polypeptide(L)'
;MKKLLTLTALGLVFASCSSNEMASNSHALAERNVASVNTPVCAVEQHSRNKSWYRVSIAGKPHNEHWYGKKQVMRIKNNYVQKGKCQ
;
A
#
# COMPACT_ATOMS: atom_id res chain seq x y z
N MET A 1 3.48 66.50 3.51
CA MET A 1 2.69 65.88 4.58
C MET A 1 2.57 64.38 4.30
N LYS A 2 2.84 63.55 5.33
CA LYS A 2 2.35 62.16 5.58
C LYS A 2 2.55 61.16 4.42
N LYS A 3 3.61 60.34 4.47
CA LYS A 3 3.64 58.98 5.04
C LYS A 3 2.49 58.10 4.57
N LEU A 4 2.80 57.06 3.79
CA LEU A 4 2.25 55.72 3.97
C LEU A 4 3.20 54.71 3.31
N LEU A 5 3.97 54.07 4.18
CA LEU A 5 4.60 52.77 3.96
C LEU A 5 3.48 51.73 3.88
N THR A 6 3.48 50.90 2.83
CA THR A 6 2.86 49.59 2.86
C THR A 6 3.87 48.56 2.36
N LEU A 7 4.52 47.94 3.35
CA LEU A 7 5.20 46.66 3.26
C LEU A 7 4.19 45.54 2.92
N THR A 8 4.74 44.38 2.55
CA THR A 8 4.16 43.02 2.46
C THR A 8 3.80 42.59 1.03
N ALA A 9 4.17 41.40 0.55
CA ALA A 9 4.96 40.31 1.10
C ALA A 9 5.57 39.50 -0.05
N LEU A 10 6.66 38.78 0.25
CA LEU A 10 7.31 37.79 -0.60
C LEU A 10 6.30 36.80 -1.21
N GLY A 11 6.26 36.74 -2.53
CA GLY A 11 5.89 35.53 -3.27
C GLY A 11 7.10 35.10 -4.09
N LEU A 12 7.92 34.21 -3.54
CA LEU A 12 9.02 33.57 -4.26
C LEU A 12 8.41 32.69 -5.36
N VAL A 13 8.29 33.24 -6.57
CA VAL A 13 8.02 32.45 -7.76
C VAL A 13 9.36 31.89 -8.23
N PHE A 14 9.76 30.74 -7.69
CA PHE A 14 10.74 29.90 -8.35
C PHE A 14 9.99 28.91 -9.24
N ALA A 15 9.57 29.41 -10.40
CA ALA A 15 9.32 28.57 -11.55
C ALA A 15 10.69 28.24 -12.16
N SER A 16 11.26 27.09 -11.84
CA SER A 16 12.44 26.59 -12.54
C SER A 16 12.42 25.06 -12.71
N CYS A 17 12.12 24.69 -13.96
CA CYS A 17 12.73 23.64 -14.78
C CYS A 17 13.00 22.27 -14.13
N SER A 18 12.12 21.30 -14.33
CA SER A 18 12.52 19.88 -14.35
C SER A 18 12.59 19.36 -15.80
N SER A 19 13.55 19.86 -16.57
CA SER A 19 14.13 19.08 -17.66
C SER A 19 15.07 18.08 -17.02
N ASN A 20 14.60 16.86 -16.77
CA ASN A 20 15.44 15.76 -16.29
C ASN A 20 16.30 15.23 -17.44
N GLU A 21 17.19 16.06 -17.99
CA GLU A 21 18.42 15.53 -18.57
C GLU A 21 19.33 15.16 -17.39
N MET A 22 19.34 13.88 -17.05
CA MET A 22 20.17 13.39 -15.96
C MET A 22 21.61 13.28 -16.43
N ALA A 23 22.48 14.14 -15.90
CA ALA A 23 23.92 14.00 -16.00
C ALA A 23 24.32 12.68 -15.32
N SER A 24 24.64 11.67 -16.14
CA SER A 24 25.33 10.47 -15.69
C SER A 24 26.70 10.90 -15.20
N ASN A 25 26.93 10.87 -13.88
CA ASN A 25 28.21 10.66 -13.20
C ASN A 25 28.06 11.04 -11.71
N SER A 26 27.71 10.09 -10.84
CA SER A 26 28.23 10.08 -9.45
C SER A 26 27.82 8.79 -8.71
N HIS A 27 28.81 8.22 -8.06
CA HIS A 27 28.79 6.94 -7.35
C HIS A 27 27.80 6.96 -6.18
N ALA A 28 26.66 6.29 -6.31
CA ALA A 28 25.91 5.73 -5.18
C ALA A 28 24.75 4.85 -5.68
N LEU A 29 25.06 3.79 -6.44
CA LEU A 29 24.16 2.62 -6.47
C LEU A 29 24.31 1.88 -5.14
N ALA A 30 23.93 2.54 -4.05
CA ALA A 30 23.38 1.83 -2.92
C ALA A 30 22.01 1.36 -3.42
N GLU A 31 21.97 0.17 -4.01
CA GLU A 31 20.73 -0.56 -4.20
C GLU A 31 20.08 -0.66 -2.84
N ARG A 32 19.18 0.29 -2.55
CA ARG A 32 18.23 0.16 -1.46
C ARG A 32 17.33 -0.97 -1.91
N ASN A 33 17.72 -2.19 -1.58
CA ASN A 33 16.81 -3.30 -1.46
C ASN A 33 15.75 -2.84 -0.46
N VAL A 34 14.73 -2.15 -0.96
CA VAL A 34 13.46 -2.03 -0.27
C VAL A 34 13.04 -3.47 -0.12
N ALA A 35 13.28 -4.04 1.05
CA ALA A 35 12.77 -5.35 1.40
C ALA A 35 11.26 -5.23 1.28
N SER A 36 10.72 -5.53 0.09
CA SER A 36 9.30 -5.69 -0.09
C SER A 36 8.96 -6.85 0.82
N VAL A 37 8.40 -6.53 1.98
CA VAL A 37 7.94 -7.54 2.94
C VAL A 37 6.97 -8.38 2.13
N ASN A 38 7.42 -9.58 1.74
CA ASN A 38 6.66 -10.50 0.91
C ASN A 38 5.53 -11.06 1.77
N THR A 39 4.55 -10.20 2.02
CA THR A 39 3.39 -10.53 2.83
C THR A 39 2.57 -11.53 2.03
N PRO A 40 2.21 -12.66 2.63
CA PRO A 40 1.55 -13.73 1.89
C PRO A 40 0.18 -13.26 1.39
N VAL A 41 -0.26 -13.74 0.25
CA VAL A 41 -1.58 -13.38 -0.30
C VAL A 41 -2.70 -14.06 0.47
N CYS A 42 -3.76 -13.32 0.78
CA CYS A 42 -4.99 -13.84 1.38
C CYS A 42 -6.05 -14.16 0.30
N ALA A 43 -6.24 -15.46 0.03
CA ALA A 43 -7.25 -15.95 -0.89
C ALA A 43 -8.53 -16.39 -0.17
N VAL A 44 -9.68 -16.24 -0.84
CA VAL A 44 -10.94 -16.82 -0.40
C VAL A 44 -11.32 -17.91 -1.39
N GLU A 45 -11.34 -19.15 -0.91
CA GLU A 45 -11.76 -20.33 -1.65
C GLU A 45 -13.27 -20.51 -1.50
N GLN A 46 -13.95 -20.90 -2.58
CA GLN A 46 -15.36 -21.27 -2.54
C GLN A 46 -15.48 -22.80 -2.55
N HIS A 47 -16.37 -23.34 -1.73
CA HIS A 47 -16.57 -24.77 -1.65
C HIS A 47 -17.09 -25.32 -3.00
N SER A 48 -16.58 -26.48 -3.41
CA SER A 48 -16.89 -27.08 -4.71
C SER A 48 -18.38 -27.40 -4.87
N ARG A 49 -18.95 -28.13 -3.90
CA ARG A 49 -20.36 -28.54 -3.84
C ARG A 49 -21.33 -27.46 -3.35
N ASN A 50 -20.99 -26.72 -2.28
CA ASN A 50 -21.87 -25.70 -1.70
C ASN A 50 -21.34 -24.28 -1.97
N LYS A 51 -21.93 -23.58 -2.94
CA LYS A 51 -21.47 -22.23 -3.34
C LYS A 51 -21.70 -21.14 -2.28
N SER A 52 -22.44 -21.43 -1.21
CA SER A 52 -22.65 -20.52 -0.08
C SER A 52 -21.55 -20.61 0.99
N TRP A 53 -20.62 -21.55 0.85
CA TRP A 53 -19.55 -21.82 1.80
C TRP A 53 -18.18 -21.40 1.25
N TYR A 54 -17.39 -20.79 2.13
CA TYR A 54 -16.11 -20.17 1.79
C TYR A 54 -15.06 -20.45 2.85
N ARG A 55 -13.78 -20.40 2.48
CA ARG A 55 -12.65 -20.60 3.39
C ARG A 55 -11.52 -19.64 3.05
N VAL A 56 -10.81 -19.14 4.06
CA VAL A 56 -9.61 -18.30 3.85
C VAL A 56 -8.38 -19.18 3.73
N SER A 57 -7.55 -18.91 2.73
CA SER A 57 -6.23 -19.53 2.55
C SER A 57 -5.14 -18.45 2.55
N ILE A 58 -4.06 -18.72 3.27
CA ILE A 58 -2.91 -17.82 3.45
C ILE A 58 -1.69 -18.56 2.92
N ALA A 59 -1.00 -17.97 1.93
CA ALA A 59 0.12 -18.62 1.25
C ALA A 59 -0.22 -20.03 0.72
N GLY A 60 -1.44 -20.20 0.18
CA GLY A 60 -1.91 -21.48 -0.37
C GLY A 60 -2.31 -22.53 0.66
N LYS A 61 -2.23 -22.23 1.97
CA LYS A 61 -2.69 -23.14 3.03
C LYS A 61 -3.99 -22.62 3.65
N PRO A 62 -4.99 -23.49 3.88
CA PRO A 62 -6.22 -23.06 4.54
C PRO A 62 -5.91 -22.63 5.97
N HIS A 63 -6.55 -21.57 6.44
CA HIS A 63 -6.32 -21.08 7.81
C HIS A 63 -6.81 -22.10 8.87
N ASN A 64 -7.80 -22.94 8.52
CA ASN A 64 -8.27 -24.12 9.23
C ASN A 64 -9.11 -25.02 8.31
N GLU A 65 -9.67 -26.11 8.85
CA GLU A 65 -10.46 -27.08 8.08
C GLU A 65 -11.94 -26.69 7.90
N HIS A 66 -12.38 -25.58 8.49
CA HIS A 66 -13.78 -25.18 8.50
C HIS A 66 -14.17 -24.33 7.29
N TRP A 67 -15.45 -24.45 6.93
CA TRP A 67 -16.09 -23.61 5.92
C TRP A 67 -17.05 -22.63 6.59
N TYR A 68 -17.13 -21.43 6.05
CA TYR A 68 -17.84 -20.30 6.62
C TYR A 68 -18.79 -19.67 5.62
N GLY A 69 -19.83 -18.99 6.12
CA GLY A 69 -20.63 -18.09 5.29
C GLY A 69 -19.84 -16.85 4.86
N LYS A 70 -20.27 -16.21 3.77
CA LYS A 70 -19.60 -15.06 3.15
C LYS A 70 -19.26 -13.92 4.12
N LYS A 71 -20.18 -13.56 5.03
CA LYS A 71 -19.92 -12.48 6.01
C LYS A 71 -18.80 -12.84 6.99
N GLN A 72 -18.78 -14.09 7.44
CA GLN A 72 -17.79 -14.57 8.40
C GLN A 72 -16.42 -14.74 7.77
N VAL A 73 -16.33 -15.31 6.56
CA VAL A 73 -15.05 -15.48 5.86
C VAL A 73 -14.38 -14.13 5.59
N MET A 74 -15.15 -13.10 5.23
CA MET A 74 -14.62 -11.75 5.00
C MET A 74 -14.15 -11.09 6.31
N ARG A 75 -14.87 -11.29 7.43
CA ARG A 75 -14.41 -10.82 8.74
C ARG A 75 -13.08 -11.47 9.13
N ILE A 76 -12.93 -12.77 8.88
CA ILE A 76 -11.67 -13.49 9.13
C ILE A 76 -10.57 -12.91 8.24
N LYS A 77 -10.76 -12.83 6.92
CA LYS A 77 -9.79 -12.25 5.99
C LYS A 77 -9.34 -10.85 6.44
N ASN A 78 -10.28 -9.97 6.74
CA ASN A 78 -9.98 -8.59 7.14
C ASN A 78 -9.16 -8.55 8.44
N ASN A 79 -9.40 -9.45 9.39
CA ASN A 79 -8.60 -9.54 10.61
C ASN A 79 -7.13 -9.91 10.31
N TYR A 80 -6.89 -10.82 9.37
CA TYR A 80 -5.53 -11.17 8.95
C TYR A 80 -4.82 -10.02 8.23
N VAL A 81 -5.54 -9.31 7.35
CA VAL A 81 -5.02 -8.12 6.66
C VAL A 81 -4.68 -7.02 7.66
N GLN A 82 -5.58 -6.72 8.60
CA GLN A 82 -5.35 -5.72 9.66
C GLN A 82 -4.18 -6.05 10.57
N LYS A 83 -3.89 -7.35 10.77
CA LYS A 83 -2.74 -7.82 11.54
C LYS A 83 -1.44 -7.87 10.73
N GLY A 84 -1.45 -7.42 9.47
CA GLY A 84 -0.30 -7.50 8.57
C GLY A 84 0.13 -8.93 8.25
N LYS A 85 -0.74 -9.93 8.48
CA LYS A 85 -0.42 -11.34 8.25
C LYS A 85 -0.56 -11.73 6.78
N CYS A 86 -1.30 -10.95 5.99
CA CYS A 86 -1.46 -11.15 4.56
C CYS A 86 -1.95 -9.85 3.88
N GLN A 87 -1.95 -9.82 2.54
CA GLN A 87 -2.49 -8.74 1.71
C GLN A 87 -3.53 -9.28 0.71
#